data_AF-A0A7C1XZG6-F1
#
_entry.id   AF-A0A7C1XZG6-F1
#
_cell.length_a   1.000
_cell.length_b   1.000
_cell.length_c   1.000
_cell.angle_alpha   90.00
_cell.angle_beta   90.00
_cell.angle_gamma   90.00
#
_symmetry.space_group_name_H-M   'P 1'
#
loop_
_entity.id
_entity.type
_entity.pdbx_description
1 polymer ?
#
loop_
_entity_poly.entity_id
_entity_poly.type
_entity_poly.pdbx_seq_one_letter_code
_entity_poly.pdbx_strand_id
1 'polypeptide(L)'
;MNRRQFLFGSAVLAVGCHVIARSKRPEGGWSIVDTHQHLWDLSKFRLPWLKPGGELTRNFTMADYRKATKELGIAKSVYMEVAVAPDQ
;
A
#
# COMPACT_ATOMS: atom_id res chain seq x y z
N MET A 1 -30.25 -13.21 -15.89
CA MET A 1 -29.96 -12.79 -14.50
C MET A 1 -28.86 -11.72 -14.56
N ASN A 2 -29.08 -10.49 -14.06
CA ASN A 2 -28.08 -9.41 -14.18
C ASN A 2 -27.55 -8.93 -12.82
N ARG A 3 -26.34 -8.39 -12.83
CA ARG A 3 -25.53 -7.93 -11.68
C ARG A 3 -26.26 -7.05 -10.66
N ARG A 4 -27.32 -6.35 -11.07
CA ARG A 4 -28.05 -5.42 -10.20
C ARG A 4 -29.01 -6.12 -9.25
N GLN A 5 -29.50 -7.32 -9.58
CA GLN A 5 -30.39 -8.07 -8.69
C GLN A 5 -29.66 -8.77 -7.53
N PHE A 6 -28.34 -8.93 -7.61
CA PHE A 6 -27.54 -9.54 -6.54
C PHE A 6 -27.25 -8.57 -5.38
N LEU A 7 -27.23 -7.26 -5.64
CA LEU A 7 -26.80 -6.26 -4.64
C LEU A 7 -27.91 -5.79 -3.68
N PHE A 8 -29.17 -6.18 -3.90
CA PHE A 8 -30.30 -5.75 -3.06
C PHE A 8 -30.73 -6.78 -1.99
N GLY A 9 -30.02 -7.91 -1.86
CA GLY A 9 -30.42 -9.02 -0.98
C GLY A 9 -29.88 -9.01 0.46
N SER A 10 -28.98 -8.09 0.84
CA SER A 10 -28.24 -8.21 2.10
C SER A 10 -28.28 -6.93 2.94
N ALA A 11 -29.48 -6.47 3.28
CA ALA A 11 -29.67 -5.36 4.21
C ALA A 11 -30.54 -5.79 5.41
N VAL A 12 -30.07 -6.76 6.22
CA VAL A 12 -30.63 -7.03 7.55
C VAL A 12 -29.53 -7.51 8.52
N LEU A 13 -29.32 -6.71 9.58
CA LEU A 13 -28.76 -7.00 10.92
C LEU A 13 -27.30 -7.48 11.08
N ALA A 14 -26.43 -6.56 11.56
CA ALA A 14 -25.53 -6.81 12.69
C ALA A 14 -24.94 -5.49 13.24
N VAL A 15 -25.76 -4.72 13.96
CA VAL A 15 -25.24 -3.80 14.98
C VAL A 15 -24.74 -4.70 16.12
N GLY A 16 -23.43 -4.90 16.23
CA GLY A 16 -22.82 -5.63 17.36
C GLY A 16 -21.89 -6.77 16.99
N CYS A 17 -20.76 -6.46 16.34
CA CYS A 17 -19.47 -7.10 16.64
C CYS A 17 -18.36 -6.34 15.89
N HIS A 18 -17.97 -5.17 16.38
CA HIS A 18 -16.78 -4.46 15.88
C HIS A 18 -15.50 -5.06 16.49
N VAL A 19 -15.38 -6.38 16.46
CA VAL A 19 -14.11 -7.08 16.67
C VAL A 19 -13.77 -7.69 15.34
N ILE A 20 -13.13 -6.91 14.46
CA ILE A 20 -12.25 -7.50 13.46
C ILE A 20 -11.18 -8.19 14.30
N ALA A 21 -11.36 -9.48 14.54
CA ALA A 21 -10.34 -10.30 15.16
C ALA A 21 -9.13 -10.23 14.23
N ARG A 22 -8.16 -9.39 14.60
CA ARG A 22 -6.81 -9.43 14.03
C ARG A 22 -6.40 -10.89 14.13
N SER A 23 -6.25 -11.57 13.00
CA SER A 23 -5.70 -12.91 13.00
C SER A 23 -4.29 -12.78 13.60
N LYS A 24 -4.10 -13.34 14.80
CA LYS A 24 -2.76 -13.50 15.35
C LYS A 24 -2.03 -14.41 14.36
N ARG A 25 -1.06 -13.86 13.63
CA ARG A 25 -0.12 -14.70 12.88
C ARG A 25 0.50 -15.67 13.87
N PRO A 26 0.68 -16.94 13.50
CA PRO A 26 1.35 -17.89 14.37
C PRO A 26 2.72 -17.32 14.77
N GLU A 27 3.02 -17.37 16.07
CA GLU A 27 4.34 -17.09 16.59
C GLU A 27 5.32 -18.06 15.91
N GLY A 28 6.19 -17.54 15.04
CA GLY A 28 7.03 -18.33 14.13
C GLY A 28 6.62 -18.31 12.64
N GLY A 29 5.70 -17.43 12.24
CA GLY A 29 5.36 -17.23 10.82
C GLY A 29 6.53 -16.67 10.00
N TRP A 30 6.71 -17.20 8.79
CA TRP A 30 7.71 -16.76 7.83
C TRP A 30 7.64 -15.22 7.63
N SER A 31 8.77 -14.54 7.85
CA SER A 31 8.86 -13.10 7.65
C SER A 31 8.81 -12.75 6.17
N ILE A 32 8.03 -11.75 5.79
CA ILE A 32 7.99 -11.29 4.39
C ILE A 32 9.14 -10.31 4.16
N VAL A 33 9.86 -10.49 3.05
CA VAL A 33 10.81 -9.50 2.53
C VAL A 33 10.19 -8.90 1.27
N ASP A 34 9.98 -7.59 1.27
CA ASP A 34 9.61 -6.84 0.08
C ASP A 34 10.89 -6.62 -0.76
N THR A 35 11.07 -7.41 -1.79
CA THR A 35 12.31 -7.40 -2.58
C THR A 35 12.39 -6.24 -3.56
N HIS A 36 11.35 -5.42 -3.71
CA HIS A 36 11.30 -4.39 -4.74
C HIS A 36 10.45 -3.19 -4.32
N GLN A 37 11.07 -2.21 -3.67
CA GLN A 37 10.41 -1.01 -3.17
C GLN A 37 10.95 0.25 -3.85
N HIS A 38 10.05 1.10 -4.35
CA HIS A 38 10.40 2.45 -4.80
C HIS A 38 9.87 3.49 -3.81
N LEU A 39 10.69 4.51 -3.54
CA LEU A 39 10.35 5.65 -2.67
C LEU A 39 10.92 6.92 -3.26
N TRP A 40 10.20 8.03 -3.13
CA TRP A 40 10.67 9.32 -3.60
C TRP A 40 10.07 10.51 -2.83
N ASP A 41 10.83 11.60 -2.81
CA ASP A 41 10.44 12.90 -2.28
C ASP A 41 10.65 13.94 -3.39
N LEU A 42 9.55 14.48 -3.91
CA LEU A 42 9.55 15.44 -5.02
C LEU A 42 10.08 16.82 -4.61
N SER A 43 10.28 17.07 -3.31
CA SER A 43 11.06 18.24 -2.86
C SER A 43 12.57 18.08 -3.05
N LYS A 44 13.03 16.85 -3.29
CA LYS A 44 14.46 16.49 -3.43
C LYS A 44 14.81 15.97 -4.82
N PHE A 45 13.90 15.24 -5.45
CA PHE A 45 14.14 14.56 -6.72
C PHE A 45 13.24 15.07 -7.84
N ARG A 46 13.85 15.32 -8.99
CA ARG A 46 13.23 15.51 -10.30
C ARG A 46 13.13 14.13 -10.95
N LEU A 47 11.90 13.71 -11.23
CA LEU A 47 11.60 12.42 -11.87
C LEU A 47 10.95 12.70 -13.23
N PRO A 48 11.71 12.76 -14.34
CA PRO A 48 11.21 13.20 -15.65
C PRO A 48 10.10 12.33 -16.23
N TRP A 49 9.99 11.09 -15.76
CA TRP A 49 8.98 10.13 -16.20
C TRP A 49 7.61 10.32 -15.52
N LEU A 50 7.49 11.17 -14.49
CA LEU A 50 6.20 11.48 -13.86
C LEU A 50 5.37 12.40 -14.74
N LYS A 51 4.12 12.00 -15.02
CA LYS A 51 3.14 12.84 -15.73
C LYS A 51 2.44 13.78 -14.75
N PRO A 52 2.28 15.08 -15.07
CA PRO A 52 1.50 16.00 -14.23
C PRO A 52 0.07 15.49 -13.99
N GLY A 53 -0.43 15.64 -12.75
CA GLY A 53 -1.80 15.26 -12.37
C GLY A 53 -2.06 13.76 -12.20
N GLY A 54 -1.03 12.91 -12.32
CA GLY A 54 -1.15 11.48 -12.04
C GLY A 54 -1.17 11.15 -10.54
N GLU A 55 -1.66 9.97 -10.19
CA GLU A 55 -1.69 9.48 -8.79
C GLU A 55 -0.28 9.34 -8.17
N LEU A 56 0.74 9.16 -9.02
CA LEU A 56 2.14 9.05 -8.62
C LEU A 56 2.82 10.41 -8.40
N THR A 57 2.16 11.52 -8.75
CA THR A 57 2.72 12.88 -8.74
C THR A 57 2.62 13.50 -7.34
N ARG A 58 3.14 12.78 -6.34
CA ARG A 58 3.24 13.16 -4.93
C ARG A 58 4.43 12.45 -4.27
N ASN A 59 4.70 12.78 -3.02
CA ASN A 59 5.71 12.08 -2.23
C ASN A 59 5.23 10.68 -1.84
N PHE A 60 6.16 9.71 -1.91
CA PHE A 60 6.03 8.35 -1.40
C PHE A 60 7.23 8.06 -0.51
N THR A 61 7.06 8.33 0.78
CA THR A 61 8.13 8.26 1.78
C THR A 61 8.11 6.94 2.54
N MET A 62 9.16 6.67 3.31
CA MET A 62 9.16 5.54 4.25
C MET A 62 8.01 5.59 5.26
N ALA A 63 7.52 6.78 5.61
CA ALA A 63 6.36 6.92 6.50
C ALA A 63 5.08 6.44 5.81
N ASP A 64 4.87 6.81 4.54
CA ASP A 64 3.75 6.34 3.73
C ASP A 64 3.82 4.83 3.55
N TYR A 65 5.00 4.29 3.23
CA TYR A 65 5.20 2.85 3.08
C TYR A 65 4.86 2.09 4.35
N ARG A 66 5.37 2.49 5.52
CA ARG A 66 5.06 1.82 6.80
C ARG A 66 3.58 1.88 7.14
N LYS A 67 2.90 2.97 6.80
CA LYS A 67 1.45 3.10 6.98
C LYS A 67 0.70 2.14 6.06
N ALA A 68 1.11 2.05 4.79
CA ALA A 68 0.47 1.20 3.78
C ALA A 68 0.71 -0.29 4.03
N THR A 69 1.88 -0.67 4.53
CA THR A 69 2.26 -2.07 4.78
C THR A 69 2.01 -2.53 6.22
N LYS A 70 1.35 -1.68 7.02
CA LYS A 70 0.98 -2.01 8.39
C LYS A 70 0.21 -3.34 8.39
N GLU A 71 0.58 -4.24 9.29
CA GLU A 71 -0.06 -5.55 9.47
C GLU A 71 0.22 -6.60 8.37
N LEU A 72 0.95 -6.23 7.31
CA LEU A 72 1.42 -7.18 6.30
C LEU A 72 2.62 -8.02 6.77
N GLY A 73 3.23 -7.66 7.90
CA GLY A 73 4.38 -8.38 8.47
C GLY A 73 5.59 -8.39 7.52
N ILE A 74 5.78 -7.29 6.79
CA ILE A 74 7.04 -7.02 6.09
C ILE A 74 8.12 -6.79 7.14
N ALA A 75 9.15 -7.64 7.16
CA ALA A 75 10.28 -7.54 8.08
C ALA A 75 11.44 -6.74 7.49
N LYS A 76 11.62 -6.78 6.16
CA LYS A 76 12.67 -6.07 5.43
C LYS A 76 12.15 -5.62 4.07
N SER A 77 12.72 -4.54 3.53
CA SER A 77 12.52 -4.12 2.16
C SER A 77 13.85 -3.86 1.47
N VAL A 78 13.87 -4.01 0.14
CA VAL A 78 15.01 -3.63 -0.71
C VAL A 78 14.59 -2.45 -1.57
N TYR A 79 15.27 -1.32 -1.37
CA TYR A 79 15.04 -0.11 -2.16
C TYR A 79 15.61 -0.26 -3.57
N MET A 80 14.82 0.13 -4.56
CA MET A 80 15.20 0.24 -5.96
C MET A 80 15.23 1.71 -6.38
N GLU A 81 16.23 2.07 -7.19
CA GLU A 81 16.37 3.41 -7.75
C GLU A 81 15.14 3.83 -8.59
N VAL A 82 14.93 5.14 -8.75
CA VAL A 82 13.67 5.71 -9.28
C VAL A 82 13.87 6.52 -10.56
N ALA A 83 14.95 6.31 -11.29
CA ALA A 83 15.32 7.00 -12.52
C ALA A 83 15.23 8.53 -12.37
N VAL A 84 15.99 9.06 -11.41
CA VAL A 84 16.15 10.51 -11.20
C VAL A 84 16.69 11.16 -12.47
N ALA A 85 16.36 12.44 -12.69
CA ALA A 85 16.88 13.22 -13.81
C ALA A 85 18.43 13.09 -13.89
N PRO A 86 19.01 12.78 -15.08
CA PRO A 86 20.44 12.54 -15.20
C PRO A 86 21.34 13.71 -14.81
N ASP A 87 20.79 14.92 -14.83
CA ASP A 87 21.48 16.19 -14.58
C ASP A 87 21.25 16.72 -13.16
N GLN A 88 20.68 15.91 -12.26
CA GLN A 88 20.45 16.30 -10.87
C GLN A 88 21.62 15.95 -9.96
#